data_AF-A0A1C5GLJ3-F1
#
_entry.id   AF-A0A1C5GLJ3-F1
#
_cell.length_a   1.000
_cell.length_b   1.000
_cell.length_c   1.000
_cell.angle_alpha   90.00
_cell.angle_beta   90.00
_cell.angle_gamma   90.00
#
_symmetry.space_group_name_H-M   'P 1'
#
loop_
_entity.id
_entity.type
_entity.pdbx_description
1 polymer ?
#
loop_
_entity_poly.entity_id
_entity_poly.type
_entity_poly.pdbx_seq_one_letter_code
_entity_poly.pdbx_strand_id
1 'polypeptide(L)'
;MRFSTTNPRSRRRRLRLAATATLAMLATEAAIGVPAGASAASTGTAIGAAAASVAATASGPVRTAAACGSNTYQAEATLNGSTWTARNGTRTVYTGGDMRAAVQAAVNSLTSGRTSKQRVVVRGSGSISAGSRISLPSYTAIDVCGTITVTGTGSGDQAPIYSRGTTQVEVGHLSVTGAPLYGIFLRNVTNVVLGQIDMRLSGGLGVRIDNRGDTSQWTRNVRIDSVYVSGARSHAVETYGVDGLTVGTVTARNVGESGLLLNQTVNATVGTVDAENAGAGTGYAAFRMANRNGRIGSSYPTNIRIGTVRARGGGRGIFCVSESGGASIDRVDIANTGNNAILIENCYGVNIAANGGTISGGGEVRLAERTEFPGNRDIVLRNFTLVNNRIVENPCADNLTISNITLTNSTIRRC
;
A
#
# COMPACT_ATOMS: atom_id res chain seq x y z
N MET A 1 30.35 -7.08 -70.32
CA MET A 1 30.51 -6.24 -69.11
C MET A 1 29.38 -5.22 -69.06
N ARG A 2 28.86 -4.98 -67.84
CA ARG A 2 27.77 -4.05 -67.44
C ARG A 2 26.34 -4.47 -67.81
N PHE A 3 25.73 -5.20 -66.86
CA PHE A 3 24.27 -5.32 -66.74
C PHE A 3 23.72 -4.13 -65.95
N SER A 4 22.71 -3.49 -66.54
CA SER A 4 21.81 -2.53 -65.90
C SER A 4 20.71 -3.30 -65.18
N THR A 5 20.44 -2.97 -63.91
CA THR A 5 19.20 -3.37 -63.22
C THR A 5 18.70 -2.23 -62.32
N THR A 6 17.59 -1.65 -62.74
CA THR A 6 16.67 -0.84 -61.93
C THR A 6 15.72 -1.77 -61.17
N ASN A 7 15.48 -1.53 -59.87
CA ASN A 7 14.26 -1.96 -59.17
C ASN A 7 14.03 -1.16 -57.88
N PRO A 8 12.82 -1.15 -57.27
CA PRO A 8 12.11 0.09 -57.00
C PRO A 8 11.77 0.31 -55.51
N ARG A 9 11.23 1.50 -55.25
CA ARG A 9 10.68 1.98 -53.97
C ARG A 9 9.65 1.02 -53.36
N SER A 10 9.87 0.62 -52.10
CA SER A 10 8.86 -0.06 -51.27
C SER A 10 8.22 0.91 -50.27
N ARG A 11 6.88 0.96 -50.34
CA ARG A 11 5.98 1.71 -49.44
C ARG A 11 5.99 1.10 -48.04
N ARG A 12 6.33 1.89 -47.00
CA ARG A 12 6.05 1.53 -45.61
C ARG A 12 4.63 1.97 -45.22
N ARG A 13 3.70 1.01 -45.14
CA ARG A 13 2.40 1.18 -44.47
C ARG A 13 2.61 1.15 -42.96
N ARG A 14 2.13 2.19 -42.27
CA ARG A 14 1.96 2.22 -40.81
C ARG A 14 0.71 1.42 -40.46
N LEU A 15 0.84 0.32 -39.73
CA LEU A 15 -0.29 -0.29 -39.02
C LEU A 15 -0.34 0.29 -37.60
N ARG A 16 -1.45 0.98 -37.31
CA ARG A 16 -1.92 1.25 -35.95
C ARG A 16 -2.80 0.06 -35.55
N LEU A 17 -2.48 -0.62 -34.46
CA LEU A 17 -3.41 -1.53 -33.78
C LEU A 17 -3.81 -0.86 -32.46
N ALA A 18 -5.05 -0.41 -32.41
CA ALA A 18 -5.77 -0.13 -31.18
C ALA A 18 -6.62 -1.37 -30.87
N ALA A 19 -6.43 -1.97 -29.70
CA ALA A 19 -7.27 -3.06 -29.22
C ALA A 19 -8.07 -2.55 -28.02
N THR A 20 -9.29 -2.12 -28.30
CA THR A 20 -10.37 -1.91 -27.34
C THR A 20 -11.06 -3.25 -27.09
N ALA A 21 -11.04 -3.73 -25.85
CA ALA A 21 -11.85 -4.86 -25.39
C ALA A 21 -12.99 -4.33 -24.51
N THR A 22 -14.16 -4.15 -25.12
CA THR A 22 -15.44 -3.93 -24.43
C THR A 22 -16.04 -5.29 -24.06
N LEU A 23 -16.16 -5.58 -22.76
CA LEU A 23 -16.90 -6.74 -22.27
C LEU A 23 -18.27 -6.26 -21.76
N ALA A 24 -19.32 -6.61 -22.49
CA ALA A 24 -20.71 -6.40 -22.10
C ALA A 24 -21.13 -7.48 -21.10
N MET A 25 -21.70 -7.08 -19.95
CA MET A 25 -22.43 -7.97 -19.05
C MET A 25 -23.92 -7.71 -19.22
N LEU A 26 -24.62 -8.73 -19.72
CA LEU A 26 -26.08 -8.85 -19.68
C LEU A 26 -26.49 -9.29 -18.28
N ALA A 27 -27.34 -8.52 -17.62
CA ALA A 27 -28.04 -8.91 -16.41
C ALA A 27 -29.49 -9.27 -16.77
N THR A 28 -29.88 -10.51 -16.50
CA THR A 28 -31.28 -10.96 -16.54
C THR A 28 -31.88 -10.80 -15.15
N GLU A 29 -32.93 -9.98 -15.06
CA GLU A 29 -33.78 -9.81 -13.89
C GLU A 29 -34.74 -11.01 -13.75
N ALA A 30 -34.85 -11.55 -12.53
CA ALA A 30 -35.95 -12.41 -12.14
C ALA A 30 -36.58 -11.83 -10.86
N ALA A 31 -37.77 -11.27 -11.02
CA ALA A 31 -38.59 -10.73 -9.96
C ALA A 31 -39.29 -11.86 -9.19
N ILE A 32 -39.25 -11.81 -7.85
CA ILE A 32 -40.14 -12.58 -6.98
C ILE A 32 -40.79 -11.59 -6.02
N GLY A 33 -42.11 -11.49 -6.10
CA GLY A 33 -42.93 -10.60 -5.29
C GLY A 33 -43.10 -11.10 -3.85
N VAL A 34 -43.25 -10.14 -2.93
CA VAL A 34 -43.68 -10.35 -1.55
C VAL A 34 -44.82 -9.37 -1.27
N PRO A 35 -45.95 -9.80 -0.70
CA PRO A 35 -47.10 -8.93 -0.49
C PRO A 35 -46.97 -8.07 0.77
N ALA A 36 -47.69 -6.95 0.73
CA ALA A 36 -47.83 -5.94 1.75
C ALA A 36 -48.59 -6.40 3.00
N GLY A 37 -48.24 -5.85 4.16
CA GLY A 37 -49.00 -6.02 5.40
C GLY A 37 -48.63 -5.00 6.48
N ALA A 38 -49.48 -3.97 6.59
CA ALA A 38 -49.81 -3.15 7.76
C ALA A 38 -48.71 -2.43 8.57
N SER A 39 -48.64 -1.11 8.38
CA SER A 39 -48.00 -0.15 9.29
C SER A 39 -49.01 0.37 10.33
N ALA A 40 -48.79 0.08 11.60
CA ALA A 40 -49.50 0.70 12.71
C ALA A 40 -48.68 1.89 13.26
N ALA A 41 -49.34 3.04 13.37
CA ALA A 41 -48.81 4.24 13.98
C ALA A 41 -48.64 4.07 15.50
N SER A 42 -47.55 4.60 16.07
CA SER A 42 -47.53 5.01 17.47
C SER A 42 -46.65 6.26 17.67
N THR A 43 -47.37 7.34 18.02
CA THR A 43 -47.05 8.39 18.99
C THR A 43 -45.60 8.61 19.41
N GLY A 44 -45.17 9.86 19.21
CA GLY A 44 -43.88 10.37 19.62
C GLY A 44 -43.64 10.41 21.12
N THR A 45 -42.37 10.43 21.46
CA THR A 45 -41.87 10.88 22.75
C THR A 45 -40.53 11.56 22.47
N ALA A 46 -40.47 12.86 22.75
CA ALA A 46 -39.26 13.64 22.70
C ALA A 46 -38.30 13.17 23.80
N ILE A 47 -37.05 12.89 23.46
CA ILE A 47 -35.98 12.68 24.43
C ILE A 47 -34.82 13.58 24.05
N GLY A 48 -34.44 14.43 25.00
CA GLY A 48 -33.52 15.54 24.84
C GLY A 48 -32.10 15.12 24.43
N ALA A 49 -31.46 16.04 23.70
CA ALA A 49 -30.07 15.98 23.32
C ALA A 49 -29.16 16.01 24.55
N ALA A 50 -28.54 14.89 24.87
CA ALA A 50 -27.37 14.84 25.75
C ALA A 50 -26.11 15.02 24.89
N ALA A 51 -25.47 16.18 25.04
CA ALA A 51 -24.15 16.45 24.47
C ALA A 51 -23.12 15.53 25.14
N ALA A 52 -22.66 14.51 24.41
CA ALA A 52 -21.53 13.68 24.82
C ALA A 52 -20.23 14.41 24.50
N SER A 53 -19.56 14.90 25.53
CA SER A 53 -18.19 15.39 25.52
C SER A 53 -17.25 14.31 24.98
N VAL A 54 -16.58 14.59 23.86
CA VAL A 54 -15.58 13.70 23.25
C VAL A 54 -14.31 13.76 24.11
N ALA A 55 -14.16 12.79 25.00
CA ALA A 55 -12.92 12.62 25.76
C ALA A 55 -11.77 12.26 24.80
N ALA A 56 -10.67 12.98 24.93
CA ALA A 56 -9.43 12.75 24.20
C ALA A 56 -8.96 11.30 24.38
N THR A 57 -8.75 10.61 23.26
CA THR A 57 -8.16 9.27 23.24
C THR A 57 -6.74 9.33 23.80
N ALA A 58 -6.55 8.72 24.96
CA ALA A 58 -5.26 8.49 25.57
C ALA A 58 -4.33 7.77 24.58
N SER A 59 -3.16 8.35 24.34
CA SER A 59 -2.06 7.72 23.64
C SER A 59 -1.66 6.46 24.41
N GLY A 60 -1.92 5.28 23.85
CA GLY A 60 -1.45 4.02 24.44
C GLY A 60 0.08 4.03 24.61
N PRO A 61 0.61 3.26 25.57
CA PRO A 61 2.05 3.23 25.82
C PRO A 61 2.80 2.86 24.53
N VAL A 62 3.83 3.65 24.20
CA VAL A 62 4.78 3.35 23.12
C VAL A 62 5.47 2.04 23.49
N ARG A 63 5.04 0.92 22.90
CA ARG A 63 5.77 -0.34 23.03
C ARG A 63 7.12 -0.14 22.34
N THR A 64 8.20 -0.09 23.11
CA THR A 64 9.55 -0.26 22.57
C THR A 64 9.57 -1.58 21.82
N ALA A 65 9.86 -1.55 20.53
CA ALA A 65 9.99 -2.77 19.75
C ALA A 65 11.06 -3.66 20.40
N ALA A 66 10.75 -4.94 20.58
CA ALA A 66 11.69 -5.90 21.13
C ALA A 66 12.95 -5.94 20.24
N ALA A 67 14.15 -6.02 20.82
CA ALA A 67 15.37 -6.13 20.04
C ALA A 67 15.32 -7.37 19.12
N CYS A 68 15.95 -7.29 17.93
CA CYS A 68 15.92 -8.40 16.99
C CYS A 68 16.38 -9.72 17.63
N GLY A 69 15.57 -10.77 17.49
CA GLY A 69 15.90 -12.11 17.98
C GLY A 69 15.91 -12.26 19.50
N SER A 70 15.37 -11.28 20.25
CA SER A 70 15.18 -11.35 21.72
C SER A 70 13.94 -12.14 22.13
N ASN A 71 12.98 -12.33 21.22
CA ASN A 71 11.79 -13.15 21.46
C ASN A 71 12.17 -14.64 21.53
N THR A 72 11.37 -15.44 22.24
CA THR A 72 11.51 -16.91 22.25
C THR A 72 11.43 -17.47 20.83
N TYR A 73 12.36 -18.37 20.49
CA TYR A 73 12.48 -18.98 19.18
C TYR A 73 12.75 -20.48 19.27
N GLN A 74 12.45 -21.19 18.20
CA GLN A 74 12.61 -22.65 18.10
C GLN A 74 13.79 -23.01 17.19
N ALA A 75 13.97 -22.25 16.12
CA ALA A 75 15.06 -22.46 15.18
C ALA A 75 15.85 -21.18 14.96
N GLU A 76 17.11 -21.34 14.58
CA GLU A 76 17.97 -20.23 14.17
C GLU A 76 18.87 -20.63 13.00
N ALA A 77 19.28 -19.66 12.21
CA ALA A 77 20.33 -19.79 11.21
C ALA A 77 21.42 -18.77 11.53
N THR A 78 22.63 -19.24 11.82
CA THR A 78 23.75 -18.39 12.25
C THR A 78 24.90 -18.48 11.25
N LEU A 79 25.52 -17.35 10.95
CA LEU A 79 26.73 -17.28 10.12
C LEU A 79 27.98 -17.25 11.01
N ASN A 80 28.93 -18.14 10.74
CA ASN A 80 30.29 -18.10 11.29
C ASN A 80 31.30 -18.19 10.14
N GLY A 81 32.12 -17.15 9.96
CA GLY A 81 32.95 -17.00 8.77
C GLY A 81 32.08 -17.00 7.51
N SER A 82 32.30 -17.96 6.62
CA SER A 82 31.51 -18.18 5.40
C SER A 82 30.46 -19.29 5.53
N THR A 83 30.33 -19.92 6.71
CA THR A 83 29.46 -21.07 6.91
C THR A 83 28.21 -20.69 7.68
N TRP A 84 27.06 -20.90 7.06
CA TRP A 84 25.77 -20.90 7.72
C TRP A 84 25.51 -22.23 8.39
N THR A 85 25.06 -22.19 9.65
CA THR A 85 24.55 -23.34 10.38
C THR A 85 23.13 -23.04 10.84
N ALA A 86 22.18 -23.86 10.42
CA ALA A 86 20.81 -23.79 10.91
C ALA A 86 20.54 -24.88 11.94
N ARG A 87 19.90 -24.52 13.05
CA ARG A 87 19.57 -25.40 14.16
C ARG A 87 18.12 -25.24 14.58
N ASN A 88 17.54 -26.32 15.10
CA ASN A 88 16.30 -26.30 15.87
C ASN A 88 16.59 -26.93 17.23
N GLY A 89 16.58 -26.11 18.28
CA GLY A 89 17.22 -26.46 19.55
C GLY A 89 18.67 -26.88 19.33
N THR A 90 19.03 -28.08 19.78
CA THR A 90 20.39 -28.66 19.63
C THR A 90 20.62 -29.35 18.29
N ARG A 91 19.56 -29.63 17.52
CA ARG A 91 19.64 -30.39 16.26
C ARG A 91 20.08 -29.48 15.11
N THR A 92 21.21 -29.79 14.48
CA THR A 92 21.64 -29.14 13.23
C THR A 92 20.82 -29.68 12.06
N VAL A 93 20.23 -28.79 11.27
CA VAL A 93 19.38 -29.11 10.11
C VAL A 93 19.97 -28.63 8.79
N TYR A 94 21.01 -27.79 8.84
CA TYR A 94 21.78 -27.37 7.67
C TYR A 94 23.17 -26.88 8.10
N THR A 95 24.17 -27.19 7.27
CA THR A 95 25.49 -26.57 7.29
C THR A 95 25.92 -26.32 5.85
N GLY A 96 26.34 -25.10 5.50
CA GLY A 96 26.79 -24.78 4.15
C GLY A 96 26.95 -23.28 3.91
N GLY A 97 27.26 -22.88 2.68
CA GLY A 97 27.52 -21.48 2.33
C GLY A 97 26.30 -20.64 1.93
N ASP A 98 25.12 -21.25 1.75
CA ASP A 98 23.95 -20.58 1.16
C ASP A 98 22.98 -20.09 2.24
N MET A 99 22.85 -18.76 2.39
CA MET A 99 21.95 -18.13 3.36
C MET A 99 20.50 -18.59 3.16
N ARG A 100 20.00 -18.56 1.92
CA ARG A 100 18.61 -18.94 1.60
C ARG A 100 18.33 -20.39 2.02
N ALA A 101 19.26 -21.31 1.80
CA ALA A 101 19.13 -22.72 2.16
C ALA A 101 19.09 -22.88 3.68
N ALA A 102 20.00 -22.21 4.39
CA ALA A 102 20.06 -22.25 5.85
C ALA A 102 18.77 -21.73 6.47
N VAL A 103 18.28 -20.57 6.02
CA VAL A 103 17.05 -19.97 6.53
C VAL A 103 15.83 -20.83 6.20
N GLN A 104 15.73 -21.33 4.96
CA GLN A 104 14.63 -22.21 4.58
C GLN A 104 14.67 -23.54 5.35
N ALA A 105 15.85 -24.10 5.61
CA ALA A 105 16.00 -25.30 6.42
C ALA A 105 15.58 -25.07 7.88
N ALA A 106 15.93 -23.92 8.47
CA ALA A 106 15.44 -23.51 9.78
C ALA A 106 13.90 -23.43 9.80
N VAL A 107 13.29 -22.77 8.83
CA VAL A 107 11.83 -22.68 8.68
C VAL A 107 11.19 -24.06 8.51
N ASN A 108 11.73 -24.91 7.64
CA ASN A 108 11.22 -26.26 7.39
C ASN A 108 11.38 -27.20 8.59
N SER A 109 12.32 -26.92 9.49
CA SER A 109 12.58 -27.74 10.67
C SER A 109 11.55 -27.57 11.79
N LEU A 110 10.77 -26.49 11.74
CA LEU A 110 9.74 -26.20 12.73
C LEU A 110 8.64 -27.30 12.70
N THR A 111 7.89 -27.53 13.78
CA THR A 111 6.81 -28.54 13.89
C THR A 111 5.72 -28.52 12.78
N SER A 112 5.60 -29.58 11.98
CA SER A 112 4.52 -29.68 10.98
C SER A 112 3.11 -29.57 11.61
N GLY A 113 2.15 -28.98 10.88
CA GLY A 113 0.75 -28.89 11.33
C GLY A 113 0.50 -27.96 12.53
N ARG A 114 1.46 -27.11 12.91
CA ARG A 114 1.35 -26.14 14.01
C ARG A 114 0.08 -25.27 13.93
N THR A 115 -0.49 -24.99 15.09
CA THR A 115 -1.63 -24.06 15.28
C THR A 115 -1.26 -22.85 16.15
N SER A 116 0.02 -22.74 16.55
CA SER A 116 0.59 -21.62 17.27
C SER A 116 1.89 -21.18 16.59
N LYS A 117 2.19 -19.89 16.64
CA LYS A 117 3.40 -19.33 16.02
C LYS A 117 4.66 -19.99 16.57
N GLN A 118 5.55 -20.43 15.69
CA GLN A 118 6.94 -20.74 16.01
C GLN A 118 7.87 -19.79 15.25
N ARG A 119 9.00 -19.46 15.84
CA ARG A 119 9.92 -18.42 15.39
C ARG A 119 11.25 -18.97 14.93
N VAL A 120 11.74 -18.39 13.84
CA VAL A 120 13.11 -18.52 13.34
C VAL A 120 13.87 -17.22 13.58
N VAL A 121 15.10 -17.31 14.07
CA VAL A 121 16.03 -16.16 14.14
C VAL A 121 17.19 -16.34 13.16
N VAL A 122 17.45 -15.35 12.32
CA VAL A 122 18.59 -15.36 11.39
C VAL A 122 19.65 -14.41 11.92
N ARG A 123 20.84 -14.94 12.26
CA ARG A 123 21.96 -14.21 12.87
C ARG A 123 23.11 -14.10 11.87
N GLY A 124 23.15 -12.99 11.14
CA GLY A 124 24.17 -12.71 10.15
C GLY A 124 23.61 -12.09 8.88
N SER A 125 24.51 -11.55 8.07
CA SER A 125 24.20 -10.95 6.77
C SER A 125 24.64 -11.88 5.65
N GLY A 126 23.90 -11.92 4.56
CA GLY A 126 24.22 -12.76 3.41
C GLY A 126 23.46 -12.35 2.16
N SER A 127 23.70 -13.09 1.07
CA SER A 127 23.09 -12.79 -0.21
C SER A 127 22.04 -13.83 -0.61
N ILE A 128 20.99 -13.37 -1.29
CA ILE A 128 19.93 -14.20 -1.87
C ILE A 128 19.71 -13.75 -3.31
N SER A 129 19.51 -14.70 -4.24
CA SER A 129 19.18 -14.37 -5.63
C SER A 129 17.76 -13.77 -5.73
N ALA A 130 17.60 -12.72 -6.54
CA ALA A 130 16.29 -12.13 -6.88
C ALA A 130 15.33 -13.13 -7.55
N GLY A 131 15.87 -14.22 -8.13
CA GLY A 131 15.11 -15.34 -8.68
C GLY A 131 14.73 -16.42 -7.64
N SER A 132 14.87 -16.14 -6.35
CA SER A 132 14.60 -17.10 -5.26
C SER A 132 13.80 -16.47 -4.12
N ARG A 133 13.38 -17.31 -3.18
CA ARG A 133 12.56 -16.90 -2.03
C ARG A 133 12.75 -17.75 -0.79
N ILE A 134 12.50 -17.15 0.37
CA ILE A 134 12.25 -17.86 1.62
C ILE A 134 10.75 -17.89 1.84
N SER A 135 10.17 -19.09 1.82
CA SER A 135 8.72 -19.29 1.94
C SER A 135 8.35 -19.53 3.39
N LEU A 136 7.49 -18.68 3.93
CA LEU A 136 6.98 -18.78 5.29
C LEU A 136 5.63 -19.51 5.27
N PRO A 137 5.52 -20.73 5.84
CA PRO A 137 4.24 -21.42 6.01
C PRO A 137 3.42 -20.79 7.14
N SER A 138 2.17 -21.21 7.29
CA SER A 138 1.29 -20.72 8.37
C SER A 138 1.93 -20.88 9.75
N TYR A 139 1.61 -19.94 10.64
CA TYR A 139 2.12 -19.86 12.02
C TYR A 139 3.66 -19.79 12.09
N THR A 140 4.29 -19.12 11.13
CA THR A 140 5.74 -18.88 11.12
C THR A 140 6.02 -17.42 11.44
N ALA A 141 6.86 -17.21 12.44
CA ALA A 141 7.47 -15.92 12.71
C ALA A 141 8.96 -15.96 12.33
N ILE A 142 9.50 -14.86 11.83
CA ILE A 142 10.92 -14.73 11.52
C ILE A 142 11.46 -13.38 11.99
N ASP A 143 12.66 -13.39 12.54
CA ASP A 143 13.47 -12.20 12.82
C ASP A 143 14.79 -12.34 12.06
N VAL A 144 15.09 -11.39 11.17
CA VAL A 144 16.35 -11.35 10.44
C VAL A 144 17.25 -10.30 11.07
N CYS A 145 18.17 -10.75 11.93
CA CYS A 145 19.09 -9.94 12.71
C CYS A 145 20.41 -9.71 11.96
N GLY A 146 20.28 -9.35 10.70
CA GLY A 146 21.34 -9.01 9.76
C GLY A 146 20.70 -8.46 8.49
N THR A 147 21.48 -8.36 7.42
CA THR A 147 21.00 -7.82 6.14
C THR A 147 20.96 -8.90 5.07
N ILE A 148 19.81 -9.02 4.39
CA ILE A 148 19.71 -9.78 3.15
C ILE A 148 20.08 -8.86 1.98
N THR A 149 21.18 -9.18 1.30
CA THR A 149 21.57 -8.51 0.04
C THR A 149 20.97 -9.28 -1.13
N VAL A 150 20.05 -8.67 -1.86
CA VAL A 150 19.41 -9.31 -3.02
C VAL A 150 20.18 -9.02 -4.30
N THR A 151 20.61 -10.08 -4.99
CA THR A 151 21.48 -10.00 -6.18
C THR A 151 20.86 -10.68 -7.40
N GLY A 152 21.32 -10.32 -8.59
CA GLY A 152 20.84 -10.92 -9.84
C GLY A 152 19.45 -10.43 -10.26
N THR A 153 18.76 -11.23 -11.05
CA THR A 153 17.42 -10.93 -11.58
C THR A 153 16.46 -12.09 -11.33
N GLY A 154 15.16 -11.81 -11.40
CA GLY A 154 14.11 -12.80 -11.18
C GLY A 154 12.79 -12.39 -11.81
N SER A 155 11.81 -13.29 -11.79
CA SER A 155 10.46 -13.06 -12.29
C SER A 155 9.43 -13.85 -11.48
N GLY A 156 8.16 -13.48 -11.60
CA GLY A 156 7.05 -14.16 -10.93
C GLY A 156 6.98 -13.85 -9.42
N ASP A 157 6.70 -14.88 -8.62
CA ASP A 157 6.44 -14.74 -7.19
C ASP A 157 7.71 -14.93 -6.35
N GLN A 158 8.70 -14.04 -6.53
CA GLN A 158 9.99 -14.09 -5.83
C GLN A 158 10.20 -12.89 -4.92
N ALA A 159 10.65 -13.15 -3.69
CA ALA A 159 10.97 -12.17 -2.68
C ALA A 159 11.85 -12.84 -1.61
N PRO A 160 12.83 -12.14 -1.00
CA PRO A 160 13.61 -12.72 0.08
C PRO A 160 12.72 -13.11 1.27
N ILE A 161 11.54 -12.49 1.44
CA ILE A 161 10.48 -12.97 2.32
C ILE A 161 9.18 -13.15 1.53
N TYR A 162 8.68 -14.38 1.46
CA TYR A 162 7.50 -14.74 0.69
C TYR A 162 6.50 -15.54 1.51
N SER A 163 5.21 -15.29 1.29
CA SER A 163 4.16 -16.18 1.79
C SER A 163 2.91 -16.14 0.91
N ARG A 164 2.25 -17.28 0.73
CA ARG A 164 1.04 -17.39 -0.08
C ARG A 164 0.03 -18.36 0.51
N GLY A 165 -1.23 -17.94 0.64
CA GLY A 165 -2.31 -18.81 1.11
C GLY A 165 -2.17 -19.23 2.58
N THR A 166 -1.48 -18.43 3.39
CA THR A 166 -1.12 -18.77 4.78
C THR A 166 -1.82 -17.90 5.80
N THR A 167 -1.78 -18.32 7.07
CA THR A 167 -2.27 -17.55 8.20
C THR A 167 -1.23 -17.41 9.30
N GLN A 168 -1.34 -16.38 10.13
CA GLN A 168 -0.51 -16.19 11.34
C GLN A 168 0.99 -16.08 11.02
N VAL A 169 1.34 -15.31 9.99
CA VAL A 169 2.73 -15.07 9.59
C VAL A 169 3.24 -13.77 10.22
N GLU A 170 4.49 -13.78 10.67
CA GLU A 170 5.12 -12.61 11.26
C GLU A 170 6.55 -12.39 10.78
N VAL A 171 6.88 -11.17 10.42
CA VAL A 171 8.24 -10.71 10.13
C VAL A 171 8.55 -9.62 11.14
N GLY A 172 9.24 -9.97 12.22
CA GLY A 172 9.48 -9.04 13.32
C GLY A 172 10.51 -7.97 12.96
N HIS A 173 11.62 -8.40 12.37
CA HIS A 173 12.70 -7.52 11.91
C HIS A 173 13.22 -7.97 10.54
N LEU A 174 13.47 -7.01 9.66
CA LEU A 174 14.06 -7.29 8.36
C LEU A 174 14.87 -6.10 7.87
N SER A 175 16.12 -6.35 7.48
CA SER A 175 16.93 -5.43 6.67
C SER A 175 17.20 -6.02 5.28
N VAL A 176 16.88 -5.27 4.23
CA VAL A 176 17.13 -5.69 2.83
C VAL A 176 17.90 -4.62 2.06
N THR A 177 18.86 -5.05 1.25
CA THR A 177 19.54 -4.22 0.24
C THR A 177 19.51 -4.88 -1.13
N GLY A 178 19.93 -4.14 -2.17
CA GLY A 178 20.01 -4.64 -3.54
C GLY A 178 18.72 -4.45 -4.34
N ALA A 179 18.51 -5.29 -5.35
CA ALA A 179 17.43 -5.11 -6.32
C ALA A 179 16.47 -6.32 -6.34
N PRO A 180 15.65 -6.51 -5.29
CA PRO A 180 14.63 -7.55 -5.32
C PRO A 180 13.57 -7.27 -6.38
N LEU A 181 12.76 -8.28 -6.72
CA LEU A 181 11.49 -8.02 -7.41
C LEU A 181 10.49 -7.38 -6.44
N TYR A 182 10.31 -8.03 -5.28
CA TYR A 182 9.64 -7.52 -4.10
C TYR A 182 10.54 -7.76 -2.89
N GLY A 183 10.74 -6.78 -2.01
CA GLY A 183 11.45 -6.99 -0.73
C GLY A 183 10.68 -7.91 0.21
N ILE A 184 9.37 -7.74 0.32
CA ILE A 184 8.43 -8.68 0.94
C ILE A 184 7.28 -8.91 -0.03
N PHE A 185 6.86 -10.16 -0.20
CA PHE A 185 5.67 -10.47 -0.98
C PHE A 185 4.73 -11.45 -0.29
N LEU A 186 3.53 -10.97 0.03
CA LEU A 186 2.48 -11.73 0.68
C LEU A 186 1.23 -11.78 -0.19
N ARG A 187 0.69 -12.97 -0.41
CA ARG A 187 -0.46 -13.17 -1.32
C ARG A 187 -1.54 -14.06 -0.72
N ASN A 188 -2.79 -13.61 -0.73
CA ASN A 188 -3.94 -14.32 -0.16
C ASN A 188 -3.67 -14.80 1.28
N VAL A 189 -3.14 -13.93 2.14
CA VAL A 189 -2.73 -14.25 3.52
C VAL A 189 -3.74 -13.72 4.53
N THR A 190 -3.74 -14.27 5.75
CA THR A 190 -4.59 -13.78 6.86
C THR A 190 -3.79 -13.63 8.15
N ASN A 191 -4.07 -12.62 8.97
CA ASN A 191 -3.39 -12.40 10.27
C ASN A 191 -1.87 -12.27 10.12
N VAL A 192 -1.44 -11.17 9.50
CA VAL A 192 -0.01 -10.89 9.27
C VAL A 192 0.47 -9.77 10.19
N VAL A 193 1.68 -9.91 10.70
CA VAL A 193 2.40 -8.84 11.40
C VAL A 193 3.73 -8.57 10.72
N LEU A 194 3.94 -7.35 10.25
CA LEU A 194 5.25 -6.82 9.87
C LEU A 194 5.68 -5.82 10.95
N GLY A 195 6.79 -6.10 11.64
CA GLY A 195 7.33 -5.25 12.68
C GLY A 195 8.18 -4.12 12.09
N GLN A 196 9.48 -4.17 12.35
CA GLN A 196 10.46 -3.19 11.89
C GLN A 196 11.11 -3.63 10.58
N ILE A 197 10.76 -2.95 9.50
CA ILE A 197 11.24 -3.27 8.16
C ILE A 197 12.06 -2.10 7.64
N ASP A 198 13.32 -2.36 7.30
CA ASP A 198 14.25 -1.38 6.72
C ASP A 198 14.76 -1.93 5.37
N MET A 199 14.45 -1.23 4.29
CA MET A 199 14.89 -1.60 2.95
C MET A 199 15.63 -0.45 2.28
N ARG A 200 16.90 -0.66 1.96
CA ARG A 200 17.74 0.26 1.19
C ARG A 200 18.03 -0.35 -0.18
N LEU A 201 17.08 -0.18 -1.09
CA LEU A 201 17.03 -0.86 -2.38
C LEU A 201 17.71 -0.06 -3.49
N SER A 202 18.04 -0.75 -4.58
CA SER A 202 18.51 -0.18 -5.85
C SER A 202 17.60 -0.52 -7.03
N GLY A 203 16.49 -1.22 -6.76
CA GLY A 203 15.52 -1.72 -7.72
C GLY A 203 14.27 -2.28 -7.04
N GLY A 204 13.29 -2.72 -7.84
CA GLY A 204 12.14 -3.46 -7.34
C GLY A 204 11.07 -2.63 -6.63
N LEU A 205 10.21 -3.36 -5.92
CA LEU A 205 9.16 -2.89 -5.03
C LEU A 205 9.52 -3.27 -3.58
N GLY A 206 9.23 -2.41 -2.61
CA GLY A 206 9.47 -2.71 -1.19
C GLY A 206 8.58 -3.85 -0.66
N VAL A 207 7.35 -3.54 -0.26
CA VAL A 207 6.39 -4.50 0.30
C VAL A 207 5.15 -4.60 -0.58
N ARG A 208 4.87 -5.80 -1.09
CA ARG A 208 3.65 -6.13 -1.84
C ARG A 208 2.78 -7.07 -1.02
N ILE A 209 1.52 -6.69 -0.82
CA ILE A 209 0.53 -7.50 -0.12
C ILE A 209 -0.74 -7.55 -0.97
N ASP A 210 -1.10 -8.71 -1.52
CA ASP A 210 -2.25 -8.78 -2.41
C ASP A 210 -3.11 -10.03 -2.29
N ASN A 211 -4.21 -10.09 -3.03
CA ASN A 211 -5.03 -11.28 -3.22
C ASN A 211 -5.02 -11.78 -4.68
N ARG A 212 -4.00 -11.42 -5.47
CA ARG A 212 -4.02 -11.64 -6.92
C ARG A 212 -3.79 -13.09 -7.34
N GLY A 213 -3.62 -14.01 -6.39
CA GLY A 213 -3.64 -15.45 -6.63
C GLY A 213 -5.06 -16.03 -6.70
N ASP A 214 -5.99 -15.44 -5.95
CA ASP A 214 -7.42 -15.76 -5.94
C ASP A 214 -8.19 -14.52 -5.45
N THR A 215 -8.83 -13.79 -6.35
CA THR A 215 -9.51 -12.54 -6.01
C THR A 215 -10.82 -12.74 -5.25
N SER A 216 -11.32 -13.98 -5.12
CA SER A 216 -12.46 -14.29 -4.24
C SER A 216 -12.06 -14.30 -2.76
N GLN A 217 -10.78 -14.52 -2.47
CA GLN A 217 -10.24 -14.60 -1.12
C GLN A 217 -9.38 -13.39 -0.78
N TRP A 218 -9.97 -12.41 -0.11
CA TRP A 218 -9.26 -11.22 0.34
C TRP A 218 -8.11 -11.57 1.28
N THR A 219 -6.99 -10.85 1.15
CA THR A 219 -5.98 -10.82 2.20
C THR A 219 -6.55 -10.04 3.38
N ARG A 220 -6.44 -10.58 4.61
CA ARG A 220 -7.14 -10.04 5.77
C ARG A 220 -6.27 -9.82 7.00
N ASN A 221 -6.62 -8.80 7.78
CA ASN A 221 -6.02 -8.50 9.08
C ASN A 221 -4.49 -8.42 9.03
N VAL A 222 -3.99 -7.37 8.37
CA VAL A 222 -2.57 -7.09 8.20
C VAL A 222 -2.20 -5.93 9.13
N ARG A 223 -1.20 -6.15 9.98
CA ARG A 223 -0.58 -5.10 10.80
C ARG A 223 0.85 -4.85 10.30
N ILE A 224 1.18 -3.59 10.06
CA ILE A 224 2.52 -3.10 9.78
C ILE A 224 2.87 -2.09 10.87
N ASP A 225 3.97 -2.29 11.58
CA ASP A 225 4.43 -1.34 12.58
C ASP A 225 5.16 -0.18 11.88
N SER A 226 6.33 -0.43 11.31
CA SER A 226 7.10 0.57 10.56
C SER A 226 7.79 -0.04 9.35
N VAL A 227 7.67 0.62 8.20
CA VAL A 227 8.40 0.29 6.98
C VAL A 227 9.16 1.52 6.51
N TYR A 228 10.48 1.40 6.44
CA TYR A 228 11.37 2.34 5.75
C TYR A 228 11.79 1.72 4.42
N VAL A 229 11.60 2.44 3.31
CA VAL A 229 12.08 2.03 1.98
C VAL A 229 12.75 3.22 1.29
N SER A 230 13.96 2.99 0.80
CA SER A 230 14.64 3.92 -0.10
C SER A 230 15.09 3.27 -1.39
N GLY A 231 15.07 4.00 -2.51
CA GLY A 231 15.68 3.59 -3.78
C GLY A 231 14.97 2.46 -4.55
N ALA A 232 13.77 2.07 -4.12
CA ALA A 232 12.90 1.19 -4.89
C ALA A 232 12.54 1.85 -6.25
N ARG A 233 12.49 1.07 -7.33
CA ARG A 233 12.10 1.58 -8.67
C ARG A 233 10.58 1.60 -8.87
N SER A 234 9.83 0.87 -8.04
CA SER A 234 8.38 0.83 -7.99
C SER A 234 7.89 1.44 -6.67
N HIS A 235 6.85 0.89 -6.05
CA HIS A 235 6.28 1.35 -4.79
C HIS A 235 7.14 0.99 -3.57
N ALA A 236 7.04 1.78 -2.51
CA ALA A 236 7.57 1.38 -1.20
C ALA A 236 6.64 0.36 -0.53
N VAL A 237 5.36 0.68 -0.39
CA VAL A 237 4.33 -0.28 0.08
C VAL A 237 3.13 -0.24 -0.85
N GLU A 238 2.68 -1.42 -1.28
CA GLU A 238 1.46 -1.58 -2.06
C GLU A 238 0.59 -2.70 -1.50
N THR A 239 -0.69 -2.39 -1.30
CA THR A 239 -1.74 -3.38 -1.04
C THR A 239 -2.65 -3.53 -2.25
N TYR A 240 -3.12 -4.74 -2.59
CA TYR A 240 -4.13 -4.96 -3.63
C TYR A 240 -5.14 -6.05 -3.22
N GLY A 241 -6.37 -5.65 -2.86
CA GLY A 241 -7.41 -6.58 -2.43
C GLY A 241 -7.24 -7.02 -0.98
N VAL A 242 -7.17 -6.03 -0.10
CA VAL A 242 -6.89 -6.20 1.34
C VAL A 242 -8.04 -5.64 2.18
N ASP A 243 -8.49 -6.41 3.16
CA ASP A 243 -9.54 -6.04 4.10
C ASP A 243 -9.01 -6.11 5.54
N GLY A 244 -8.96 -4.95 6.21
CA GLY A 244 -8.35 -4.85 7.53
C GLY A 244 -6.84 -4.64 7.42
N LEU A 245 -6.43 -3.37 7.38
CA LEU A 245 -5.03 -2.96 7.36
C LEU A 245 -4.78 -1.97 8.50
N THR A 246 -3.77 -2.22 9.33
CA THR A 246 -3.26 -1.23 10.29
C THR A 246 -1.80 -0.95 10.00
N VAL A 247 -1.43 0.31 9.79
CA VAL A 247 -0.04 0.72 9.55
C VAL A 247 0.35 1.80 10.55
N GLY A 248 1.47 1.64 11.25
CA GLY A 248 2.04 2.71 12.06
C GLY A 248 2.64 3.80 11.17
N THR A 249 3.75 3.49 10.49
CA THR A 249 4.43 4.45 9.61
C THR A 249 5.00 3.81 8.35
N VAL A 250 4.81 4.49 7.21
CA VAL A 250 5.55 4.25 5.96
C VAL A 250 6.46 5.43 5.71
N THR A 251 7.77 5.19 5.66
CA THR A 251 8.79 6.18 5.33
C THR A 251 9.39 5.83 3.98
N ALA A 252 9.14 6.65 2.96
CA ALA A 252 9.59 6.41 1.58
C ALA A 252 10.59 7.50 1.15
N ARG A 253 11.75 7.11 0.60
CA ARG A 253 12.78 8.04 0.13
C ARG A 253 13.25 7.68 -1.27
N ASN A 254 13.10 8.60 -2.23
CA ASN A 254 13.57 8.39 -3.62
C ASN A 254 13.02 7.08 -4.22
N VAL A 255 11.70 6.92 -4.13
CA VAL A 255 10.97 5.73 -4.58
C VAL A 255 10.35 6.04 -5.94
N GLY A 256 10.48 5.14 -6.91
CA GLY A 256 10.12 5.40 -8.30
C GLY A 256 8.63 5.61 -8.55
N GLU A 257 7.76 5.03 -7.73
CA GLU A 257 6.31 5.21 -7.81
C GLU A 257 5.75 5.72 -6.47
N SER A 258 4.73 5.07 -5.89
CA SER A 258 4.12 5.56 -4.65
C SER A 258 4.92 5.25 -3.39
N GLY A 259 4.87 6.14 -2.40
CA GLY A 259 5.28 5.81 -1.04
C GLY A 259 4.36 4.75 -0.43
N LEU A 260 3.08 5.04 -0.37
CA LEU A 260 2.03 4.08 -0.06
C LEU A 260 0.97 4.07 -1.16
N LEU A 261 0.70 2.90 -1.72
CA LEU A 261 -0.43 2.65 -2.62
C LEU A 261 -1.44 1.72 -1.95
N LEU A 262 -2.63 2.25 -1.66
CA LEU A 262 -3.80 1.46 -1.31
C LEU A 262 -4.61 1.18 -2.56
N ASN A 263 -4.50 -0.03 -3.08
CA ASN A 263 -5.20 -0.48 -4.26
C ASN A 263 -6.28 -1.49 -3.81
N GLN A 264 -7.55 -1.22 -4.13
CA GLN A 264 -8.69 -2.04 -3.70
C GLN A 264 -8.60 -2.48 -2.22
N THR A 265 -8.28 -1.55 -1.32
CA THR A 265 -8.15 -1.83 0.12
C THR A 265 -9.34 -1.26 0.87
N VAL A 266 -9.82 -1.96 1.88
CA VAL A 266 -10.93 -1.54 2.74
C VAL A 266 -10.57 -1.71 4.21
N ASN A 267 -11.24 -0.97 5.08
CA ASN A 267 -11.04 -1.05 6.53
C ASN A 267 -9.57 -0.83 6.93
N ALA A 268 -9.01 0.31 6.53
CA ALA A 268 -7.61 0.63 6.76
C ALA A 268 -7.42 1.80 7.73
N THR A 269 -6.45 1.67 8.63
CA THR A 269 -5.96 2.75 9.49
C THR A 269 -4.45 2.89 9.29
N VAL A 270 -3.99 4.08 8.92
CA VAL A 270 -2.56 4.40 8.71
C VAL A 270 -2.20 5.59 9.58
N GLY A 271 -1.18 5.46 10.42
CA GLY A 271 -0.70 6.55 11.25
C GLY A 271 -0.04 7.64 10.41
N THR A 272 1.03 7.32 9.71
CA THR A 272 1.79 8.30 8.91
C THR A 272 2.30 7.72 7.59
N VAL A 273 2.13 8.49 6.53
CA VAL A 273 2.87 8.34 5.28
C VAL A 273 3.83 9.52 5.20
N ASP A 274 5.13 9.25 5.30
CA ASP A 274 6.19 10.25 5.18
C ASP A 274 7.05 9.94 3.95
N ALA A 275 6.85 10.70 2.89
CA ALA A 275 7.52 10.47 1.63
C ALA A 275 8.30 11.69 1.13
N GLU A 276 9.53 11.43 0.70
CA GLU A 276 10.38 12.41 0.02
C GLU A 276 10.78 11.86 -1.34
N ASN A 277 10.58 12.67 -2.39
CA ASN A 277 10.90 12.32 -3.77
C ASN A 277 10.24 11.02 -4.27
N ALA A 278 9.09 10.64 -3.73
CA ALA A 278 8.31 9.52 -4.24
C ALA A 278 7.60 9.89 -5.55
N GLY A 279 7.77 9.08 -6.59
CA GLY A 279 7.07 9.22 -7.87
C GLY A 279 7.53 10.41 -8.70
N ALA A 280 8.74 10.94 -8.48
CA ALA A 280 9.28 12.07 -9.22
C ALA A 280 9.23 11.81 -10.74
N GLY A 281 8.67 12.75 -11.51
CA GLY A 281 8.53 12.61 -12.96
C GLY A 281 7.48 11.59 -13.43
N THR A 282 6.63 11.07 -12.53
CA THR A 282 5.63 10.04 -12.85
C THR A 282 4.17 10.49 -12.62
N GLY A 283 3.24 9.56 -12.83
CA GLY A 283 1.83 9.66 -12.46
C GLY A 283 1.50 9.35 -10.99
N TYR A 284 2.49 8.98 -10.17
CA TYR A 284 2.28 8.49 -8.80
C TYR A 284 2.38 9.57 -7.72
N ALA A 285 2.21 9.17 -6.46
CA ALA A 285 2.08 10.07 -5.32
C ALA A 285 2.74 9.51 -4.05
N ALA A 286 3.08 10.39 -3.10
CA ALA A 286 3.46 9.97 -1.76
C ALA A 286 2.41 9.02 -1.16
N PHE A 287 1.13 9.38 -1.24
CA PHE A 287 0.00 8.52 -0.89
C PHE A 287 -0.99 8.41 -2.05
N ARG A 288 -1.28 7.18 -2.50
CA ARG A 288 -2.19 6.91 -3.60
C ARG A 288 -3.29 5.93 -3.21
N MET A 289 -4.52 6.21 -3.65
CA MET A 289 -5.68 5.32 -3.57
C MET A 289 -6.16 5.00 -4.99
N ALA A 290 -6.37 3.72 -5.29
CA ALA A 290 -6.74 3.26 -6.64
C ALA A 290 -7.69 2.06 -6.65
N ASN A 291 -8.39 1.90 -7.79
CA ASN A 291 -9.22 0.75 -8.15
C ASN A 291 -10.28 0.39 -7.08
N ARG A 292 -11.22 1.32 -6.85
CA ARG A 292 -12.31 1.14 -5.86
C ARG A 292 -11.83 0.94 -4.43
N ASN A 293 -10.68 1.52 -4.11
CA ASN A 293 -10.22 1.58 -2.73
C ASN A 293 -11.28 2.27 -1.85
N GLY A 294 -11.55 1.70 -0.67
CA GLY A 294 -12.53 2.21 0.29
C GLY A 294 -13.99 1.87 -0.02
N ARG A 295 -14.30 1.23 -1.14
CA ARG A 295 -15.69 0.87 -1.49
C ARG A 295 -16.21 -0.27 -0.60
N ILE A 296 -17.36 -0.07 0.06
CA ILE A 296 -18.11 -1.09 0.80
C ILE A 296 -19.48 -1.28 0.16
N GLY A 297 -19.75 -2.48 -0.34
CA GLY A 297 -20.93 -2.75 -1.17
C GLY A 297 -20.91 -1.83 -2.40
N SER A 298 -21.95 -1.00 -2.55
CA SER A 298 -22.07 0.03 -3.59
C SER A 298 -21.70 1.45 -3.15
N SER A 299 -21.24 1.62 -1.90
CA SER A 299 -21.08 2.93 -1.25
C SER A 299 -19.64 3.18 -0.78
N TYR A 300 -19.35 4.41 -0.34
CA TYR A 300 -18.05 4.85 0.16
C TYR A 300 -18.14 5.44 1.57
N PRO A 301 -18.60 4.67 2.58
CA PRO A 301 -18.53 5.12 3.97
C PRO A 301 -17.06 5.30 4.37
N THR A 302 -16.79 6.20 5.32
CA THR A 302 -15.41 6.38 5.80
C THR A 302 -14.91 5.12 6.51
N ASN A 303 -14.04 4.37 5.82
CA ASN A 303 -13.38 3.17 6.30
C ASN A 303 -11.87 3.17 6.07
N ILE A 304 -11.33 4.18 5.39
CA ILE A 304 -9.91 4.47 5.28
C ILE A 304 -9.60 5.70 6.15
N ARG A 305 -8.76 5.53 7.15
CA ARG A 305 -8.35 6.61 8.07
C ARG A 305 -6.84 6.78 8.00
N ILE A 306 -6.38 7.98 7.66
CA ILE A 306 -4.97 8.33 7.55
C ILE A 306 -4.69 9.47 8.54
N GLY A 307 -3.76 9.27 9.47
CA GLY A 307 -3.40 10.30 10.45
C GLY A 307 -2.65 11.46 9.82
N THR A 308 -1.55 11.20 9.12
CA THR A 308 -0.77 12.27 8.47
C THR A 308 -0.21 11.82 7.13
N VAL A 309 -0.34 12.67 6.11
CA VAL A 309 0.43 12.56 4.87
C VAL A 309 1.42 13.70 4.81
N ARG A 310 2.71 13.37 4.93
CA ARG A 310 3.83 14.27 4.70
C ARG A 310 4.46 13.96 3.35
N ALA A 311 4.53 14.96 2.49
CA ALA A 311 5.13 14.84 1.17
C ALA A 311 6.12 16.00 0.93
N ARG A 312 7.31 15.67 0.43
CA ARG A 312 8.35 16.63 0.01
C ARG A 312 8.87 16.27 -1.38
N GLY A 313 8.81 17.20 -2.33
CA GLY A 313 9.26 16.90 -3.69
C GLY A 313 8.40 15.82 -4.37
N GLY A 314 9.02 15.05 -5.26
CA GLY A 314 8.39 13.87 -5.86
C GLY A 314 7.36 14.18 -6.94
N GLY A 315 6.47 13.23 -7.19
CA GLY A 315 5.37 13.34 -8.13
C GLY A 315 4.23 14.16 -7.55
N ARG A 316 3.25 13.48 -6.95
CA ARG A 316 2.12 14.11 -6.23
C ARG A 316 2.22 13.90 -4.73
N GLY A 317 1.52 14.73 -3.96
CA GLY A 317 1.34 14.48 -2.52
C GLY A 317 0.31 13.37 -2.29
N ILE A 318 -0.96 13.68 -2.56
CA ILE A 318 -2.06 12.71 -2.47
C ILE A 318 -2.67 12.50 -3.86
N PHE A 319 -2.97 11.25 -4.21
CA PHE A 319 -3.70 10.94 -5.44
C PHE A 319 -4.81 9.92 -5.20
N CYS A 320 -6.05 10.35 -5.37
CA CYS A 320 -7.22 9.47 -5.39
C CYS A 320 -7.68 9.28 -6.84
N VAL A 321 -7.85 8.03 -7.28
CA VAL A 321 -8.27 7.71 -8.65
C VAL A 321 -9.09 6.44 -8.78
N SER A 322 -9.77 6.29 -9.93
CA SER A 322 -10.40 5.03 -10.37
C SER A 322 -11.47 4.55 -9.39
N GLU A 323 -12.48 5.40 -9.20
CA GLU A 323 -13.62 5.14 -8.33
C GLU A 323 -13.22 4.88 -6.87
N SER A 324 -12.18 5.55 -6.36
CA SER A 324 -11.71 5.33 -4.98
C SER A 324 -12.31 6.34 -4.00
N GLY A 325 -12.23 6.06 -2.71
CA GLY A 325 -12.68 7.01 -1.71
C GLY A 325 -12.90 6.40 -0.32
N GLY A 326 -13.99 6.80 0.35
CA GLY A 326 -14.29 6.36 1.72
C GLY A 326 -13.17 6.72 2.70
N ALA A 327 -12.50 7.86 2.47
CA ALA A 327 -11.23 8.18 3.08
C ALA A 327 -11.26 9.50 3.85
N SER A 328 -10.73 9.49 5.07
CA SER A 328 -10.44 10.69 5.86
C SER A 328 -8.95 10.77 6.12
N ILE A 329 -8.34 11.88 5.72
CA ILE A 329 -6.95 12.22 6.03
C ILE A 329 -6.98 13.35 7.06
N ASP A 330 -6.42 13.10 8.24
CA ASP A 330 -6.51 14.03 9.36
C ASP A 330 -5.57 15.22 9.18
N ARG A 331 -4.29 15.00 8.88
CA ARG A 331 -3.35 16.09 8.61
C ARG A 331 -2.61 15.95 7.30
N VAL A 332 -2.35 17.10 6.67
CA VAL A 332 -1.51 17.22 5.47
C VAL A 332 -0.32 18.13 5.73
N ASP A 333 0.85 17.70 5.29
CA ASP A 333 2.05 18.52 5.26
C ASP A 333 2.74 18.27 3.92
N ILE A 334 2.32 19.01 2.91
CA ILE A 334 2.69 18.77 1.51
C ILE A 334 3.44 19.98 0.98
N ALA A 335 4.66 19.76 0.49
CA ALA A 335 5.44 20.84 -0.08
C ALA A 335 6.20 20.44 -1.35
N ASN A 336 6.22 21.36 -2.32
CA ASN A 336 7.10 21.33 -3.49
C ASN A 336 6.97 20.06 -4.36
N THR A 337 5.77 19.50 -4.49
CA THR A 337 5.51 18.36 -5.37
C THR A 337 5.72 18.75 -6.84
N GLY A 338 6.27 17.85 -7.66
CA GLY A 338 6.56 18.13 -9.06
C GLY A 338 5.32 18.22 -9.95
N ASN A 339 4.26 17.46 -9.62
CA ASN A 339 2.94 17.56 -10.22
C ASN A 339 1.95 18.06 -9.15
N ASN A 340 0.68 17.66 -9.18
CA ASN A 340 -0.33 18.08 -8.21
C ASN A 340 0.10 17.87 -6.74
N ALA A 341 -0.10 18.87 -5.88
CA ALA A 341 -0.03 18.67 -4.44
C ALA A 341 -1.06 17.62 -4.01
N ILE A 342 -2.28 17.73 -4.52
CA ILE A 342 -3.35 16.74 -4.36
C ILE A 342 -4.09 16.60 -5.69
N LEU A 343 -4.33 15.37 -6.15
CA LEU A 343 -5.24 15.08 -7.26
C LEU A 343 -6.37 14.16 -6.77
N ILE A 344 -7.61 14.60 -6.98
CA ILE A 344 -8.82 13.83 -6.73
C ILE A 344 -9.50 13.64 -8.08
N GLU A 345 -9.54 12.40 -8.57
CA GLU A 345 -10.01 12.09 -9.92
C GLU A 345 -11.01 10.91 -9.91
N ASN A 346 -12.29 11.20 -10.14
CA ASN A 346 -13.39 10.23 -10.02
C ASN A 346 -13.42 9.53 -8.65
N CYS A 347 -13.46 10.31 -7.58
CA CYS A 347 -13.45 9.82 -6.20
C CYS A 347 -14.68 10.22 -5.38
N TYR A 348 -14.94 9.46 -4.31
CA TYR A 348 -16.20 9.54 -3.56
C TYR A 348 -16.00 9.54 -2.04
N GLY A 349 -16.58 10.49 -1.31
CA GLY A 349 -16.50 10.47 0.16
C GLY A 349 -15.07 10.65 0.66
N VAL A 350 -14.38 11.68 0.19
CA VAL A 350 -12.98 11.98 0.55
C VAL A 350 -12.92 13.26 1.38
N ASN A 351 -12.39 13.16 2.60
CA ASN A 351 -12.16 14.28 3.52
C ASN A 351 -10.66 14.53 3.67
N ILE A 352 -10.21 15.71 3.27
CA ILE A 352 -8.81 16.13 3.33
C ILE A 352 -8.61 17.12 4.48
N ALA A 353 -7.60 16.81 5.29
CA ALA A 353 -7.11 17.62 6.39
C ALA A 353 -8.17 17.89 7.47
N ALA A 354 -8.85 16.84 7.92
CA ALA A 354 -9.87 16.94 8.96
C ALA A 354 -9.40 17.69 10.22
N ASN A 355 -8.12 17.56 10.56
CA ASN A 355 -7.42 18.17 11.70
C ASN A 355 -6.28 19.13 11.25
N GLY A 356 -6.34 19.63 10.01
CA GLY A 356 -5.56 20.72 9.48
C GLY A 356 -4.18 20.40 8.90
N GLY A 357 -3.33 21.41 8.76
CA GLY A 357 -1.99 21.28 8.18
C GLY A 357 -1.66 22.35 7.14
N THR A 358 -0.70 22.05 6.26
CA THR A 358 -0.18 22.99 5.26
C THR A 358 0.05 22.32 3.92
N ILE A 359 -0.34 23.01 2.85
CA ILE A 359 0.00 22.68 1.47
C ILE A 359 0.72 23.89 0.88
N SER A 360 2.00 23.74 0.49
CA SER A 360 2.80 24.87 -0.01
C SER A 360 3.56 24.57 -1.30
N GLY A 361 3.47 25.47 -2.28
CA GLY A 361 4.20 25.33 -3.55
C GLY A 361 3.82 24.05 -4.30
N GLY A 362 4.63 23.66 -5.28
CA GLY A 362 4.35 22.52 -6.15
C GLY A 362 3.13 22.73 -7.07
N GLY A 363 2.56 21.65 -7.59
CA GLY A 363 1.36 21.71 -8.43
C GLY A 363 0.06 21.88 -7.63
N GLU A 364 -1.01 22.23 -8.33
CA GLU A 364 -2.33 22.53 -7.77
C GLU A 364 -2.96 21.40 -6.94
N VAL A 365 -3.85 21.76 -6.02
CA VAL A 365 -4.90 20.89 -5.49
C VAL A 365 -6.01 20.81 -6.55
N ARG A 366 -6.14 19.67 -7.23
CA ARG A 366 -7.03 19.50 -8.39
C ARG A 366 -8.11 18.48 -8.13
N LEU A 367 -9.35 18.86 -8.44
CA LEU A 367 -10.44 17.95 -8.68
C LEU A 367 -10.62 17.82 -10.18
N ALA A 368 -10.44 16.61 -10.70
CA ALA A 368 -10.49 16.28 -12.12
C ALA A 368 -11.40 15.08 -12.35
N GLU A 369 -11.74 14.81 -13.61
CA GLU A 369 -12.54 13.65 -13.97
C GLU A 369 -12.08 13.07 -15.30
N ARG A 370 -12.13 11.74 -15.40
CA ARG A 370 -12.05 11.01 -16.66
C ARG A 370 -13.46 10.55 -17.02
N THR A 371 -13.78 10.58 -18.31
CA THR A 371 -15.11 10.21 -18.84
C THR A 371 -15.45 8.73 -18.66
N GLU A 372 -14.47 7.90 -18.34
CA GLU A 372 -14.63 6.46 -18.12
C GLU A 372 -15.31 6.11 -16.79
N PHE A 373 -15.39 7.06 -15.84
CA PHE A 373 -15.97 6.85 -14.51
C PHE A 373 -16.92 8.00 -14.14
N PRO A 374 -17.87 7.79 -13.22
CA PRO A 374 -18.66 8.88 -12.67
C PRO A 374 -17.77 9.94 -12.02
N GLY A 375 -18.23 11.20 -12.06
CA GLY A 375 -17.51 12.34 -11.53
C GLY A 375 -17.25 12.30 -10.03
N ASN A 376 -16.46 13.25 -9.52
CA ASN A 376 -16.19 13.34 -8.10
C ASN A 376 -17.48 13.61 -7.31
N ARG A 377 -17.65 12.96 -6.15
CA ARG A 377 -18.77 13.23 -5.25
C ARG A 377 -18.38 13.24 -3.78
N ASP A 378 -19.07 14.04 -2.97
CA ASP A 378 -18.93 14.04 -1.50
C ASP A 378 -17.48 14.33 -1.08
N ILE A 379 -16.91 15.43 -1.58
CA ILE A 379 -15.53 15.82 -1.32
C ILE A 379 -15.50 16.96 -0.29
N VAL A 380 -14.61 16.85 0.69
CA VAL A 380 -14.40 17.87 1.72
C VAL A 380 -12.93 18.26 1.77
N LEU A 381 -12.65 19.55 1.55
CA LEU A 381 -11.34 20.17 1.75
C LEU A 381 -11.43 21.17 2.90
N ARG A 382 -10.68 20.99 3.99
CA ARG A 382 -10.85 21.86 5.17
C ARG A 382 -9.64 22.04 6.06
N ASN A 383 -9.66 23.10 6.87
CA ASN A 383 -8.77 23.31 8.03
C ASN A 383 -7.27 23.47 7.75
N PHE A 384 -6.83 23.66 6.49
CA PHE A 384 -5.41 23.81 6.16
C PHE A 384 -5.04 25.21 5.67
N THR A 385 -3.75 25.52 5.75
CA THR A 385 -3.17 26.71 5.11
C THR A 385 -2.67 26.34 3.72
N LEU A 386 -3.09 27.11 2.71
CA LEU A 386 -2.64 26.99 1.33
C LEU A 386 -1.69 28.14 1.00
N VAL A 387 -0.46 27.81 0.63
CA VAL A 387 0.61 28.79 0.40
C VAL A 387 1.17 28.65 -1.00
N ASN A 388 1.21 29.74 -1.78
CA ASN A 388 1.76 29.76 -3.14
C ASN A 388 1.20 28.62 -4.02
N ASN A 389 -0.09 28.35 -3.93
CA ASN A 389 -0.75 27.24 -4.61
C ASN A 389 -2.19 27.63 -4.99
N ARG A 390 -2.94 26.72 -5.61
CA ARG A 390 -4.33 26.96 -6.01
C ARG A 390 -5.16 25.69 -5.87
N ILE A 391 -6.44 25.88 -5.55
CA ILE A 391 -7.46 24.83 -5.69
C ILE A 391 -8.16 25.03 -7.03
N VAL A 392 -8.23 23.98 -7.84
CA VAL A 392 -8.92 23.97 -9.13
C VAL A 392 -9.91 22.82 -9.16
N GLU A 393 -11.18 23.16 -9.28
CA GLU A 393 -12.29 22.24 -9.55
C GLU A 393 -12.66 22.37 -11.02
N ASN A 394 -12.39 21.33 -11.82
CA ASN A 394 -12.82 21.27 -13.21
C ASN A 394 -12.85 19.80 -13.71
N PRO A 395 -14.03 19.22 -14.00
CA PRO A 395 -15.37 19.82 -13.91
C PRO A 395 -15.86 20.01 -12.45
N CYS A 396 -17.09 20.53 -12.26
CA CYS A 396 -17.70 20.62 -10.93
C CYS A 396 -17.81 19.24 -10.29
N ALA A 397 -17.43 19.12 -9.02
CA ALA A 397 -17.70 17.94 -8.23
C ALA A 397 -19.10 18.02 -7.59
N ASP A 398 -19.79 16.89 -7.53
CA ASP A 398 -21.06 16.79 -6.83
C ASP A 398 -20.82 16.87 -5.31
N ASN A 399 -21.50 17.79 -4.61
CA ASN A 399 -21.37 17.95 -3.16
C ASN A 399 -19.92 18.20 -2.67
N LEU A 400 -19.24 19.18 -3.27
CA LEU A 400 -17.95 19.68 -2.77
C LEU A 400 -18.13 20.73 -1.66
N THR A 401 -17.51 20.47 -0.51
CA THR A 401 -17.35 21.43 0.58
C THR A 401 -15.90 21.91 0.68
N ILE A 402 -15.69 23.22 0.63
CA ILE A 402 -14.41 23.87 0.93
C ILE A 402 -14.64 24.82 2.12
N SER A 403 -13.91 24.65 3.22
CA SER A 403 -14.16 25.44 4.44
C SER A 403 -12.91 25.62 5.30
N ASN A 404 -12.82 26.75 6.02
CA ASN A 404 -11.71 27.03 6.95
C ASN A 404 -10.30 26.83 6.33
N ILE A 405 -10.10 27.37 5.12
CA ILE A 405 -8.79 27.36 4.45
C ILE A 405 -8.21 28.77 4.53
N THR A 406 -7.00 28.88 5.08
CA THR A 406 -6.25 30.14 5.05
C THR A 406 -5.46 30.22 3.74
N LEU A 407 -5.70 31.25 2.95
CA LEU A 407 -5.01 31.47 1.67
C LEU A 407 -3.86 32.46 1.85
N THR A 408 -2.66 32.07 1.42
CA THR A 408 -1.49 32.95 1.34
C THR A 408 -0.94 32.90 -0.07
N ASN A 409 -1.05 34.01 -0.81
CA ASN A 409 -0.71 34.07 -2.24
C ASN A 409 -1.29 32.87 -3.03
N SER A 410 -2.57 32.61 -2.80
CA SER A 410 -3.24 31.41 -3.29
C SER A 410 -4.65 31.71 -3.77
N THR A 411 -5.18 30.90 -4.68
CA THR A 411 -6.50 31.10 -5.29
C THR A 411 -7.36 29.84 -5.23
N ILE A 412 -8.66 30.03 -5.31
CA ILE A 412 -9.64 28.96 -5.50
C ILE A 412 -10.40 29.28 -6.78
N ARG A 413 -10.35 28.38 -7.76
CA ARG A 413 -11.17 28.44 -8.96
C ARG A 413 -12.13 27.27 -8.95
N ARG A 414 -13.40 27.60 -8.77
CA ARG A 414 -14.51 26.67 -8.98
C ARG A 414 -14.95 26.76 -10.43
N CYS A 415 -15.62 25.71 -10.89
CA CYS A 415 -16.43 25.80 -12.09
C CYS A 415 -17.36 27.05 -12.03
#